data_AF-A0A0H2RML1-F1
#
_entry.id   AF-A0A0H2RML1-F1
#
_cell.length_a   1.000
_cell.length_b   1.000
_cell.length_c   1.000
_cell.angle_alpha   90.00
_cell.angle_beta   90.00
_cell.angle_gamma   90.00
#
_symmetry.space_group_name_H-M   'P 1'
#
loop_
_entity.id
_entity.type
_entity.pdbx_description
1 polymer ?
#
loop_
_entity_poly.entity_id
_entity_poly.type
_entity_poly.pdbx_seq_one_letter_code
_entity_poly.pdbx_strand_id
1 'polypeptide(L)'
;MGRYLTADALRNLDAYVYMGVDKSILSKYILNPYWTQLVKLWPKWVAPNTITLTGLSLVFFNFLTMLYYDPLYEGALIPSWVYFSWAACLFAYQSLDAIDGKQARRTNMAGPLGELFDHGCDAVNTSLEVLLTAHALHILPSCQPTLSSHPTSSSDLSSLSAFLTSIRPYWLPLSLIFSQTAFYLTTWESYHTHQLYLGVFSGPVEGILLVVGVYVVSGVYGAEFWDTNLFQLVPLSGSELEKHLPAIRLNEAFMLFGALGLGVNIFTSYRNVYKASKSSKSSVLLPAARLLPFVVSTALHVSWLLASVHLMPPHLLNAGAFVLLGSPLAIPILLAWGAAFAHQVGRVVLAHLTRSSGWDVWVDGWRWVILALGALFFRFDKVRSLEASSPYMPYVILTSHLFISTYCLVSMITYWNFVVDVIGDITEYLGIACLSVRKRGADGVWRSAVPGDGDMVSKDGKKLLGKKGDVKVE
;
A
#
# COMPACT_ATOMS: atom_id res chain seq x y z
N MET A 1 -20.36 -15.04 -13.35
CA MET A 1 -19.48 -14.78 -12.19
C MET A 1 -20.30 -14.98 -10.93
N GLY A 2 -19.79 -15.74 -9.96
CA GLY A 2 -20.47 -15.91 -8.67
C GLY A 2 -20.34 -14.63 -7.83
N ARG A 3 -21.34 -14.34 -6.99
CA ARG A 3 -21.29 -13.19 -6.06
C ARG A 3 -20.16 -13.39 -5.04
N TYR A 4 -19.41 -12.32 -4.76
CA TYR A 4 -18.39 -12.32 -3.69
C TYR A 4 -19.02 -12.47 -2.30
N LEU A 5 -20.25 -11.99 -2.14
CA LEU A 5 -20.98 -12.02 -0.88
C LEU A 5 -22.15 -13.02 -0.95
N THR A 6 -22.18 -13.95 0.01
CA THR A 6 -23.35 -14.80 0.25
C THR A 6 -24.42 -14.02 1.01
N ALA A 7 -25.67 -14.48 0.96
CA ALA A 7 -26.75 -13.88 1.73
C ALA A 7 -26.46 -13.86 3.24
N ASP A 8 -25.75 -14.87 3.75
CA ASP A 8 -25.35 -14.98 5.15
C ASP A 8 -24.28 -13.94 5.51
N ALA A 9 -23.30 -13.74 4.61
CA ALA A 9 -22.26 -12.73 4.79
C ALA A 9 -22.85 -11.31 4.83
N LEU A 10 -23.84 -11.02 3.98
CA LEU A 10 -24.54 -9.74 3.98
C LEU A 10 -25.27 -9.47 5.30
N ARG A 11 -25.96 -10.47 5.87
CA ARG A 11 -26.66 -10.31 7.17
C ARG A 11 -25.72 -9.97 8.33
N ASN A 12 -24.47 -10.40 8.26
CA ASN A 12 -23.49 -10.07 9.30
C ASN A 12 -23.04 -8.61 9.26
N LEU A 13 -23.25 -7.88 8.15
CA LEU A 13 -22.93 -6.46 8.05
C LEU A 13 -23.77 -5.60 9.01
N ASP A 14 -25.02 -6.00 9.29
CA ASP A 14 -25.90 -5.28 10.22
C ASP A 14 -25.38 -5.33 11.67
N ALA A 15 -24.64 -6.39 12.01
CA ALA A 15 -24.01 -6.59 13.31
C ALA A 15 -22.63 -5.92 13.43
N TYR A 16 -22.14 -5.29 12.36
CA TYR A 16 -20.83 -4.67 12.34
C TYR A 16 -20.80 -3.38 13.18
N VAL A 17 -19.76 -3.25 14.01
CA VAL A 17 -19.48 -2.06 14.80
C VAL A 17 -17.98 -1.80 14.74
N TYR A 18 -17.62 -0.63 14.23
CA TYR A 18 -16.23 -0.20 14.16
C TYR A 18 -15.63 -0.06 15.56
N MET A 19 -14.46 -0.66 15.76
CA MET A 19 -13.65 -0.51 16.98
C MET A 19 -12.19 -0.23 16.62
N GLY A 20 -11.75 1.01 16.86
CA GLY A 20 -10.37 1.43 16.66
C GLY A 20 -9.74 1.93 17.97
N VAL A 21 -8.47 1.58 18.20
CA VAL A 21 -7.67 2.07 19.32
C VAL A 21 -6.47 2.82 18.76
N ASP A 22 -6.53 4.16 18.83
CA ASP A 22 -5.44 5.04 18.41
C ASP A 22 -4.56 5.42 19.61
N LYS A 23 -3.29 4.98 19.58
CA LYS A 23 -2.27 5.32 20.58
C LYS A 23 -1.19 6.27 20.04
N SER A 24 -1.29 6.74 18.80
CA SER A 24 -0.34 7.69 18.22
C SER A 24 -0.42 9.03 18.95
N ILE A 25 0.73 9.47 19.45
CA ILE A 25 0.86 10.77 20.15
C ILE A 25 0.65 11.90 19.15
N LEU A 26 1.23 11.78 17.95
CA LEU A 26 1.17 12.78 16.89
C LEU A 26 -0.27 12.94 16.37
N SER A 27 -0.94 11.83 16.07
CA SER A 27 -2.36 11.80 15.69
C SER A 27 -3.20 12.46 16.77
N LYS A 28 -3.09 11.99 18.02
CA LYS A 28 -3.98 12.41 19.12
C LYS A 28 -3.84 13.89 19.48
N TYR A 29 -2.61 14.39 19.62
CA TYR A 29 -2.39 15.71 20.21
C TYR A 29 -2.11 16.83 19.20
N ILE A 30 -1.60 16.50 18.01
CA ILE A 30 -1.22 17.52 17.02
C ILE A 30 -2.21 17.54 15.86
N LEU A 31 -2.46 16.40 15.24
CA LEU A 31 -3.24 16.36 13.99
C LEU A 31 -4.75 16.29 14.20
N ASN A 32 -5.24 15.64 15.25
CA ASN A 32 -6.68 15.54 15.51
C ASN A 32 -7.35 16.92 15.71
N PRO A 33 -6.76 17.88 16.44
CA PRO A 33 -7.26 19.26 16.47
C PRO A 33 -7.37 19.87 15.07
N TYR A 34 -6.34 19.71 14.23
CA TYR A 34 -6.33 20.16 12.83
C TYR A 34 -7.44 19.49 12.00
N TRP A 35 -7.55 18.16 12.01
CA TRP A 35 -8.58 17.41 11.28
C TRP A 35 -10.00 17.76 11.72
N THR A 36 -10.19 18.06 13.01
CA THR A 36 -11.49 18.47 13.56
C THR A 36 -11.92 19.85 13.07
N GLN A 37 -10.98 20.73 12.72
CA GLN A 37 -11.31 21.98 12.01
C GLN A 37 -11.46 21.73 10.52
N LEU A 38 -10.57 20.96 9.91
CA LEU A 38 -10.58 20.65 8.48
C LEU A 38 -11.92 20.07 8.03
N VAL A 39 -12.46 19.09 8.77
CA VAL A 39 -13.76 18.47 8.43
C VAL A 39 -14.88 19.52 8.34
N LYS A 40 -14.85 20.59 9.15
CA LYS A 40 -15.92 21.62 9.14
C LYS A 40 -15.99 22.38 7.82
N LEU A 41 -14.89 22.45 7.07
CA LEU A 41 -14.84 23.06 5.73
C LEU A 41 -15.61 22.23 4.69
N TRP A 42 -15.81 20.94 4.95
CA TRP A 42 -16.54 20.06 4.07
C TRP A 42 -18.06 20.18 4.29
N PRO A 43 -18.84 20.52 3.24
CA PRO A 43 -20.28 20.56 3.32
C PRO A 43 -20.88 19.19 3.65
N LYS A 44 -22.00 19.16 4.39
CA LYS A 44 -22.65 17.90 4.79
C LYS A 44 -23.26 17.12 3.62
N TRP A 45 -23.43 17.72 2.44
CA TRP A 45 -23.92 17.03 1.25
C TRP A 45 -22.82 16.21 0.55
N VAL A 46 -21.55 16.40 0.92
CA VAL A 46 -20.43 15.57 0.44
C VAL A 46 -20.36 14.29 1.27
N ALA A 47 -20.38 13.13 0.58
CA ALA A 47 -20.26 11.84 1.22
C ALA A 47 -18.84 11.58 1.73
N PRO A 48 -18.68 10.82 2.84
CA PRO A 48 -17.38 10.40 3.35
C PRO A 48 -16.49 9.76 2.28
N ASN A 49 -17.02 8.76 1.56
CA ASN A 49 -16.26 8.05 0.54
C ASN A 49 -15.84 8.94 -0.64
N THR A 50 -16.56 10.06 -0.89
CA THR A 50 -16.13 11.05 -1.88
C THR A 50 -14.89 11.81 -1.40
N ILE A 51 -14.77 12.07 -0.09
CA ILE A 51 -13.58 12.67 0.50
C ILE A 51 -12.39 11.73 0.33
N THR A 52 -12.55 10.46 0.71
CA THR A 52 -11.54 9.40 0.54
C THR A 52 -11.09 9.30 -0.93
N LEU A 53 -12.03 9.22 -1.87
CA LEU A 53 -11.75 9.15 -3.29
C LEU A 53 -11.05 10.41 -3.84
N THR A 54 -11.38 11.58 -3.29
CA THR A 54 -10.69 12.84 -3.63
C THR A 54 -9.24 12.77 -3.19
N GLY A 55 -8.97 12.25 -1.99
CA GLY A 55 -7.60 11.96 -1.53
C GLY A 55 -6.86 11.08 -2.53
N LEU A 56 -7.41 9.90 -2.85
CA LEU A 56 -6.77 8.97 -3.79
C LEU A 56 -6.53 9.60 -5.17
N SER A 57 -7.41 10.50 -5.62
CA SER A 57 -7.25 11.23 -6.89
C SER A 57 -6.01 12.14 -6.88
N LEU A 58 -5.62 12.70 -5.73
CA LEU A 58 -4.39 13.49 -5.59
C LEU A 58 -3.13 12.61 -5.71
N VAL A 59 -3.20 11.37 -5.22
CA VAL A 59 -2.11 10.39 -5.38
C VAL A 59 -1.99 9.97 -6.85
N PHE A 60 -3.11 9.74 -7.54
CA PHE A 60 -3.09 9.51 -8.98
C PHE A 60 -2.49 10.69 -9.74
N PHE A 61 -2.79 11.93 -9.33
CA PHE A 61 -2.14 13.11 -9.90
C PHE A 61 -0.61 13.05 -9.73
N ASN A 62 -0.09 12.77 -8.52
CA ASN A 62 1.35 12.57 -8.31
C ASN A 62 1.93 11.49 -9.23
N PHE A 63 1.29 10.32 -9.27
CA PHE A 63 1.72 9.21 -10.11
C PHE A 63 1.75 9.58 -11.60
N LEU A 64 0.74 10.30 -12.10
CA LEU A 64 0.70 10.78 -13.48
C LEU A 64 1.79 11.81 -13.77
N THR A 65 2.11 12.70 -12.82
CA THR A 65 3.25 13.63 -12.98
C THR A 65 4.58 12.88 -13.03
N MET A 66 4.75 11.81 -12.25
CA MET A 66 5.93 10.94 -12.35
C MET A 66 6.02 10.30 -13.73
N LEU A 67 4.93 9.71 -14.24
CA LEU A 67 4.91 9.12 -15.59
C LEU A 67 5.13 10.16 -16.70
N TYR A 68 4.74 11.42 -16.49
CA TYR A 68 4.97 12.48 -17.47
C TYR A 68 6.46 12.86 -17.57
N TYR A 69 7.13 12.98 -16.42
CA TYR A 69 8.54 13.41 -16.37
C TYR A 69 9.55 12.25 -16.52
N ASP A 70 9.18 11.05 -16.05
CA ASP A 70 10.00 9.84 -16.11
C ASP A 70 9.15 8.64 -16.62
N PRO A 71 8.74 8.64 -17.89
CA PRO A 71 7.86 7.61 -18.45
C PRO A 71 8.48 6.20 -18.49
N LEU A 72 9.81 6.12 -18.46
CA LEU A 72 10.54 4.85 -18.43
C LEU A 72 10.83 4.38 -16.99
N TYR A 73 10.58 5.24 -16.00
CA TYR A 73 10.83 4.98 -14.59
C TYR A 73 12.30 4.63 -14.32
N GLU A 74 13.20 5.40 -14.92
CA GLU A 74 14.65 5.25 -14.86
C GLU A 74 15.31 6.19 -13.84
N GLY A 75 14.52 6.97 -13.10
CA GLY A 75 15.01 7.94 -12.12
C GLY A 75 15.51 9.22 -12.78
N ALA A 76 14.79 9.69 -13.79
CA ALA A 76 15.13 10.93 -14.47
C ALA A 76 15.13 12.12 -13.50
N LEU A 77 15.99 13.11 -13.77
CA LEU A 77 15.96 14.36 -13.03
C LEU A 77 14.68 15.13 -13.37
N ILE A 78 13.80 15.29 -12.38
CA ILE A 78 12.52 15.99 -12.53
C ILE A 78 12.55 17.35 -11.82
N PRO A 79 11.73 18.33 -12.24
CA PRO A 79 11.72 19.65 -11.60
C PRO A 79 11.35 19.61 -10.11
N SER A 80 12.02 20.41 -9.29
CA SER A 80 11.80 20.48 -7.83
C SER A 80 10.34 20.66 -7.39
N TRP A 81 9.57 21.45 -8.15
CA TRP A 81 8.15 21.69 -7.84
C TRP A 81 7.32 20.40 -7.86
N VAL A 82 7.72 19.40 -8.64
CA VAL A 82 7.03 18.12 -8.74
C VAL A 82 7.10 17.39 -7.40
N TYR A 83 8.27 17.32 -6.77
CA TYR A 83 8.39 16.75 -5.42
C TYR A 83 7.59 17.53 -4.36
N PHE A 84 7.57 18.87 -4.41
CA PHE A 84 6.72 19.66 -3.52
C PHE A 84 5.23 19.39 -3.75
N SER A 85 4.82 19.18 -5.01
CA SER A 85 3.45 18.77 -5.33
C SER A 85 3.13 17.39 -4.75
N TRP A 86 4.09 16.46 -4.76
CA TRP A 86 3.93 15.13 -4.18
C TRP A 86 3.76 15.21 -2.67
N ALA A 87 4.60 16.01 -1.99
CA ALA A 87 4.49 16.30 -0.56
C ALA A 87 3.12 16.86 -0.20
N ALA A 88 2.65 17.88 -0.92
CA ALA A 88 1.37 18.52 -0.66
C ALA A 88 0.18 17.57 -0.89
N CYS A 89 0.20 16.82 -2.00
CA CYS A 89 -0.86 15.88 -2.34
C CYS A 89 -0.92 14.69 -1.38
N LEU A 90 0.22 14.14 -0.96
CA LEU A 90 0.26 13.04 0.02
C LEU A 90 -0.18 13.52 1.42
N PHE A 91 0.24 14.70 1.85
CA PHE A 91 -0.26 15.29 3.10
C PHE A 91 -1.77 15.54 3.04
N ALA A 92 -2.27 16.01 1.90
CA ALA A 92 -3.70 16.17 1.66
C ALA A 92 -4.42 14.82 1.68
N TYR A 93 -3.92 13.78 0.99
CA TYR A 93 -4.46 12.41 1.04
C TYR A 93 -4.67 11.96 2.49
N GLN A 94 -3.60 12.02 3.30
CA GLN A 94 -3.62 11.61 4.71
C GLN A 94 -4.58 12.46 5.56
N SER A 95 -4.74 13.74 5.21
CA SER A 95 -5.68 14.62 5.88
C SER A 95 -7.14 14.30 5.51
N LEU A 96 -7.40 13.94 4.25
CA LEU A 96 -8.72 13.60 3.73
C LEU A 96 -9.20 12.24 4.22
N ASP A 97 -8.29 11.27 4.25
CA ASP A 97 -8.43 9.96 4.91
C ASP A 97 -8.89 10.14 6.38
N ALA A 98 -8.11 10.87 7.18
CA ALA A 98 -8.40 11.04 8.61
C ALA A 98 -9.74 11.77 8.94
N ILE A 99 -10.30 12.54 8.00
CA ILE A 99 -11.57 13.25 8.20
C ILE A 99 -12.78 12.51 7.65
N ASP A 100 -12.62 11.45 6.86
CA ASP A 100 -13.75 10.76 6.23
C ASP A 100 -14.70 10.15 7.29
N GLY A 101 -14.15 9.53 8.35
CA GLY A 101 -14.92 8.97 9.45
C GLY A 101 -15.51 10.07 10.33
N LYS A 102 -14.85 11.23 10.44
CA LYS A 102 -15.42 12.42 11.09
C LYS A 102 -16.62 12.94 10.28
N GLN A 103 -16.52 12.94 8.95
CA GLN A 103 -17.62 13.29 8.06
C GLN A 103 -18.76 12.27 8.15
N ALA A 104 -18.44 10.98 8.22
CA ALA A 104 -19.43 9.90 8.32
C ALA A 104 -20.30 10.04 9.58
N ARG A 105 -19.70 10.48 10.69
CA ARG A 105 -20.44 10.84 11.91
C ARG A 105 -21.31 12.10 11.72
N ARG A 106 -20.82 13.12 11.02
CA ARG A 106 -21.58 14.36 10.72
C ARG A 106 -22.75 14.15 9.77
N THR A 107 -22.73 13.11 8.95
CA THR A 107 -23.75 12.81 7.92
C THR A 107 -24.57 11.57 8.21
N ASN A 108 -24.39 10.92 9.37
CA ASN A 108 -25.02 9.63 9.72
C ASN A 108 -24.78 8.51 8.69
N MET A 109 -23.61 8.54 8.02
CA MET A 109 -23.19 7.57 7.00
C MET A 109 -22.10 6.61 7.50
N ALA A 110 -21.82 6.58 8.81
CA ALA A 110 -20.88 5.62 9.39
C ALA A 110 -21.40 4.17 9.24
N GLY A 111 -20.54 3.26 8.77
CA GLY A 111 -20.90 1.86 8.55
C GLY A 111 -19.78 1.07 7.84
N PRO A 112 -19.98 -0.23 7.61
CA PRO A 112 -18.96 -1.13 7.05
C PRO A 112 -18.52 -0.75 5.62
N LEU A 113 -19.40 -0.11 4.84
CA LEU A 113 -19.05 0.36 3.49
C LEU A 113 -17.92 1.40 3.51
N GLY A 114 -17.95 2.33 4.47
CA GLY A 114 -16.94 3.38 4.57
C GLY A 114 -15.56 2.79 4.83
N GLU A 115 -15.48 1.87 5.80
CA GLU A 115 -14.23 1.19 6.13
C GLU A 115 -13.68 0.33 4.99
N LEU A 116 -14.53 -0.42 4.27
CA LEU A 116 -14.11 -1.16 3.08
C LEU A 116 -13.54 -0.23 2.01
N PHE A 117 -14.21 0.90 1.78
CA PHE A 117 -13.84 1.88 0.76
C PHE A 117 -12.49 2.54 1.10
N ASP A 118 -12.33 2.94 2.36
CA ASP A 118 -11.15 3.54 2.94
C ASP A 118 -9.92 2.63 2.81
N HIS A 119 -10.02 1.41 3.34
CA HIS A 119 -8.93 0.43 3.25
C HIS A 119 -8.62 0.04 1.79
N GLY A 120 -9.63 0.06 0.91
CA GLY A 120 -9.44 -0.15 -0.50
C GLY A 120 -8.58 0.93 -1.15
N CYS A 121 -8.85 2.20 -0.83
CA CYS A 121 -8.06 3.34 -1.30
C CYS A 121 -6.64 3.30 -0.74
N ASP A 122 -6.49 3.03 0.56
CA ASP A 122 -5.20 2.88 1.22
C ASP A 122 -4.34 1.77 0.63
N ALA A 123 -4.94 0.64 0.26
CA ALA A 123 -4.20 -0.45 -0.36
C ALA A 123 -3.64 -0.07 -1.74
N VAL A 124 -4.38 0.73 -2.52
CA VAL A 124 -3.90 1.27 -3.81
C VAL A 124 -2.80 2.31 -3.57
N ASN A 125 -3.04 3.24 -2.65
CA ASN A 125 -2.09 4.29 -2.29
C ASN A 125 -0.75 3.71 -1.81
N THR A 126 -0.80 2.67 -0.97
CA THR A 126 0.39 1.95 -0.47
C THR A 126 1.33 1.53 -1.59
N SER A 127 0.79 1.04 -2.71
CA SER A 127 1.62 0.66 -3.85
C SER A 127 2.11 1.86 -4.64
N LEU A 128 1.25 2.84 -4.97
CA LEU A 128 1.66 4.01 -5.75
C LEU A 128 2.71 4.86 -5.02
N GLU A 129 2.57 5.05 -3.71
CA GLU A 129 3.52 5.82 -2.91
C GLU A 129 4.87 5.14 -2.78
N VAL A 130 4.95 3.81 -2.81
CA VAL A 130 6.25 3.12 -2.91
C VAL A 130 6.97 3.52 -4.20
N LEU A 131 6.26 3.66 -5.32
CA LEU A 131 6.89 4.04 -6.58
C LEU A 131 7.42 5.48 -6.51
N LEU A 132 6.57 6.41 -6.09
CA LEU A 132 6.93 7.81 -5.95
C LEU A 132 8.09 8.01 -4.93
N THR A 133 8.03 7.31 -3.80
CA THR A 133 9.07 7.36 -2.76
C THR A 133 10.37 6.76 -3.25
N ALA A 134 10.33 5.65 -3.99
CA ALA A 134 11.54 5.02 -4.53
C ALA A 134 12.26 5.92 -5.54
N HIS A 135 11.51 6.65 -6.37
CA HIS A 135 12.05 7.69 -7.24
C HIS A 135 12.66 8.85 -6.42
N ALA A 136 11.94 9.35 -5.41
CA ALA A 136 12.40 10.47 -4.59
C ALA A 136 13.63 10.16 -3.72
N LEU A 137 13.77 8.92 -3.24
CA LEU A 137 14.93 8.42 -2.49
C LEU A 137 16.10 8.01 -3.37
N HIS A 138 15.95 8.05 -4.69
CA HIS A 138 16.98 7.65 -5.64
C HIS A 138 17.43 6.19 -5.44
N ILE A 139 16.47 5.28 -5.20
CA ILE A 139 16.72 3.84 -4.96
C ILE A 139 16.33 2.94 -6.13
N LEU A 140 15.96 3.52 -7.28
CA LEU A 140 15.66 2.75 -8.48
C LEU A 140 16.93 2.03 -8.98
N PRO A 141 16.80 0.86 -9.61
CA PRO A 141 17.96 0.10 -10.06
C PRO A 141 18.88 0.86 -11.04
N SER A 142 18.31 1.74 -11.88
CA SER A 142 19.02 2.60 -12.83
C SER A 142 19.81 3.73 -12.18
N CYS A 143 19.38 4.20 -11.00
CA CYS A 143 20.05 5.25 -10.23
C CYS A 143 21.32 4.78 -9.52
N GLN A 144 21.53 3.46 -9.44
CA GLN A 144 22.58 2.88 -8.61
C GLN A 144 23.91 2.80 -9.37
N PRO A 145 25.03 3.27 -8.78
CA PRO A 145 26.32 3.21 -9.44
C PRO A 145 26.76 1.77 -9.70
N THR A 146 27.33 1.54 -10.88
CA THR A 146 27.83 0.22 -11.29
C THR A 146 28.97 -0.23 -10.38
N LEU A 147 29.02 -1.54 -10.07
CA LEU A 147 30.01 -2.15 -9.16
C LEU A 147 31.48 -1.90 -9.56
N SER A 148 31.74 -1.45 -10.80
CA SER A 148 33.08 -1.20 -11.34
C SER A 148 33.73 0.11 -10.87
N SER A 149 33.04 0.94 -10.10
CA SER A 149 33.54 2.27 -9.67
C SER A 149 34.19 2.30 -8.29
N HIS A 150 34.22 1.19 -7.55
CA HIS A 150 34.93 1.13 -6.26
C HIS A 150 36.39 0.68 -6.45
N PRO A 151 37.38 1.49 -6.05
CA PRO A 151 38.76 1.04 -5.99
C PRO A 151 38.85 -0.05 -4.92
N THR A 152 39.20 -1.26 -5.34
CA THR A 152 39.62 -2.34 -4.45
C THR A 152 40.97 -2.00 -3.83
N SER A 153 41.02 -1.03 -2.91
CA SER A 153 42.12 -0.94 -1.95
C SER A 153 41.77 -1.83 -0.76
N SER A 154 42.44 -2.98 -0.73
CA SER A 154 42.42 -3.98 0.32
C SER A 154 42.79 -3.41 1.69
N SER A 155 41.83 -3.25 2.61
CA SER A 155 42.06 -3.59 4.03
C SER A 155 40.85 -3.49 4.96
N ASP A 156 39.76 -2.76 4.69
CA ASP A 156 38.58 -2.80 5.58
C ASP A 156 37.30 -2.39 4.84
N LEU A 157 36.71 -3.34 4.12
CA LEU A 157 35.32 -3.25 3.70
C LEU A 157 34.48 -3.64 4.93
N SER A 158 33.99 -2.68 5.70
CA SER A 158 33.05 -2.97 6.79
C SER A 158 31.96 -3.92 6.26
N SER A 159 31.79 -5.09 6.90
CA SER A 159 30.89 -6.15 6.43
C SER A 159 29.48 -5.64 6.13
N LEU A 160 29.06 -4.59 6.84
CA LEU A 160 27.79 -3.90 6.65
C LEU A 160 27.71 -3.12 5.33
N SER A 161 28.69 -2.28 4.97
CA SER A 161 28.64 -1.51 3.71
C SER A 161 28.71 -2.42 2.48
N ALA A 162 29.49 -3.51 2.57
CA ALA A 162 29.53 -4.58 1.58
C ALA A 162 28.15 -5.23 1.38
N PHE A 163 27.51 -5.57 2.50
CA PHE A 163 26.18 -6.17 2.51
C PHE A 163 25.11 -5.21 1.97
N LEU A 164 25.11 -3.95 2.41
CA LEU A 164 24.17 -2.95 1.92
C LEU A 164 24.29 -2.76 0.40
N THR A 165 25.52 -2.70 -0.11
CA THR A 165 25.79 -2.62 -1.54
C THR A 165 25.27 -3.84 -2.30
N SER A 166 25.40 -5.05 -1.74
CA SER A 166 24.95 -6.28 -2.41
C SER A 166 23.41 -6.39 -2.47
N ILE A 167 22.70 -5.78 -1.53
CA ILE A 167 21.23 -5.79 -1.51
C ILE A 167 20.60 -4.59 -2.23
N ARG A 168 21.40 -3.62 -2.72
CA ARG A 168 20.90 -2.40 -3.40
C ARG A 168 19.93 -2.66 -4.56
N PRO A 169 20.16 -3.62 -5.47
CA PRO A 169 19.24 -3.86 -6.58
C PRO A 169 17.84 -4.31 -6.12
N TYR A 170 17.73 -4.73 -4.86
CA TYR A 170 16.49 -5.18 -4.24
C TYR A 170 15.73 -4.08 -3.53
N TRP A 171 16.22 -2.83 -3.47
CA TRP A 171 15.56 -1.78 -2.68
C TRP A 171 14.14 -1.46 -3.13
N LEU A 172 13.89 -1.37 -4.44
CA LEU A 172 12.54 -1.14 -4.95
C LEU A 172 11.55 -2.26 -4.56
N PRO A 173 11.81 -3.55 -4.87
CA PRO A 173 10.89 -4.62 -4.45
C PRO A 173 10.85 -4.80 -2.93
N LEU A 174 11.94 -4.57 -2.20
CA LEU A 174 11.93 -4.59 -0.74
C LEU A 174 11.07 -3.47 -0.16
N SER A 175 11.10 -2.26 -0.71
CA SER A 175 10.24 -1.15 -0.29
C SER A 175 8.76 -1.48 -0.47
N LEU A 176 8.42 -2.14 -1.58
CA LEU A 176 7.06 -2.60 -1.85
C LEU A 176 6.64 -3.68 -0.84
N ILE A 177 7.50 -4.68 -0.63
CA ILE A 177 7.26 -5.74 0.36
C ILE A 177 7.10 -5.15 1.76
N PHE A 178 7.95 -4.20 2.15
CA PHE A 178 7.92 -3.62 3.50
C PHE A 178 6.62 -2.87 3.73
N SER A 179 6.24 -1.99 2.80
CA SER A 179 5.03 -1.18 2.92
C SER A 179 3.76 -2.05 2.86
N GLN A 180 3.70 -3.00 1.93
CA GLN A 180 2.57 -3.93 1.81
C GLN A 180 2.47 -4.87 3.01
N THR A 181 3.59 -5.38 3.52
CA THR A 181 3.60 -6.24 4.72
C THR A 181 3.11 -5.46 5.93
N ALA A 182 3.54 -4.21 6.09
CA ALA A 182 3.09 -3.38 7.19
C ALA A 182 1.56 -3.23 7.19
N PHE A 183 0.99 -2.84 6.05
CA PHE A 183 -0.45 -2.66 5.90
C PHE A 183 -1.25 -3.98 6.00
N TYR A 184 -0.76 -5.05 5.36
CA TYR A 184 -1.42 -6.35 5.39
C TYR A 184 -1.47 -6.93 6.80
N LEU A 185 -0.40 -6.79 7.59
CA LEU A 185 -0.36 -7.30 8.96
C LEU A 185 -1.32 -6.56 9.88
N THR A 186 -1.45 -5.23 9.75
CA THR A 186 -2.44 -4.46 10.51
C THR A 186 -3.87 -4.86 10.12
N THR A 187 -4.12 -5.12 8.83
CA THR A 187 -5.42 -5.61 8.34
C THR A 187 -5.73 -7.02 8.87
N TRP A 188 -4.76 -7.93 8.81
CA TRP A 188 -4.84 -9.29 9.34
C TRP A 188 -5.05 -9.30 10.86
N GLU A 189 -4.35 -8.42 11.59
CA GLU A 189 -4.53 -8.22 13.02
C GLU A 189 -5.95 -7.76 13.32
N SER A 190 -6.48 -6.79 12.57
CA SER A 190 -7.85 -6.28 12.74
C SER A 190 -8.89 -7.37 12.49
N TYR A 191 -8.67 -8.21 11.48
CA TYR A 191 -9.52 -9.39 11.23
C TYR A 191 -9.57 -10.35 12.43
N HIS A 192 -8.44 -10.61 13.09
CA HIS A 192 -8.34 -11.57 14.18
C HIS A 192 -8.69 -11.03 15.57
N THR A 193 -8.44 -9.74 15.82
CA THR A 193 -8.69 -9.08 17.11
C THR A 193 -10.03 -8.35 17.16
N HIS A 194 -10.63 -8.13 15.99
CA HIS A 194 -11.78 -7.26 15.77
C HIS A 194 -11.58 -5.80 16.21
N GLN A 195 -10.32 -5.35 16.24
CA GLN A 195 -9.93 -4.01 16.63
C GLN A 195 -8.81 -3.51 15.73
N LEU A 196 -8.96 -2.30 15.20
CA LEU A 196 -7.88 -1.61 14.48
C LEU A 196 -6.92 -0.99 15.51
N TYR A 197 -5.72 -1.56 15.62
CA TYR A 197 -4.68 -1.06 16.52
C TYR A 197 -3.72 -0.13 15.78
N LEU A 198 -3.67 1.13 16.20
CA LEU A 198 -2.62 2.07 15.76
C LEU A 198 -1.61 2.23 16.90
N GLY A 199 -0.37 1.80 16.65
CA GLY A 199 0.73 1.83 17.61
C GLY A 199 1.13 3.26 18.02
N VAL A 200 1.94 3.36 19.08
CA VAL A 200 2.46 4.67 19.57
C VAL A 200 3.45 5.28 18.57
N PHE A 201 4.24 4.42 17.91
CA PHE A 201 5.19 4.78 16.87
C PHE A 201 5.17 3.62 15.86
N SER A 202 5.01 3.93 14.56
CA SER A 202 4.51 3.04 13.48
C SER A 202 2.98 3.07 13.29
N GLY A 203 2.33 4.22 13.47
CA GLY A 203 1.04 4.47 12.85
C GLY A 203 1.20 4.85 11.36
N PRO A 204 0.15 4.73 10.53
CA PRO A 204 0.13 5.23 9.15
C PRO A 204 0.51 6.72 9.06
N VAL A 205 0.12 7.49 10.08
CA VAL A 205 0.36 8.94 10.18
C VAL A 205 1.85 9.29 10.17
N GLU A 206 2.64 8.73 11.08
CA GLU A 206 4.08 9.04 11.16
C GLU A 206 4.82 8.58 9.91
N GLY A 207 4.46 7.42 9.37
CA GLY A 207 5.03 6.89 8.14
C GLY A 207 4.78 7.81 6.94
N ILE A 208 3.53 8.26 6.76
CA ILE A 208 3.18 9.19 5.68
C ILE A 208 3.90 10.53 5.84
N LEU A 209 3.94 11.10 7.06
CA LEU A 209 4.63 12.37 7.29
C LEU A 209 6.14 12.28 7.04
N LEU A 210 6.74 11.12 7.29
CA LEU A 210 8.13 10.86 6.97
C LEU A 210 8.35 10.80 5.45
N VAL A 211 7.44 10.20 4.68
CA VAL A 211 7.48 10.24 3.21
C VAL A 211 7.24 11.66 2.66
N VAL A 212 6.31 12.43 3.25
CA VAL A 212 6.15 13.86 2.93
C VAL A 212 7.46 14.60 3.16
N GLY A 213 8.17 14.31 4.25
CA GLY A 213 9.51 14.83 4.53
C GLY A 213 10.53 14.45 3.45
N VAL A 214 10.50 13.21 2.96
CA VAL A 214 11.35 12.77 1.84
C VAL A 214 11.11 13.63 0.61
N TYR A 215 9.85 13.84 0.23
CA TYR A 215 9.51 14.67 -0.92
C TYR A 215 9.94 16.13 -0.75
N VAL A 216 9.79 16.70 0.44
CA VAL A 216 10.29 18.06 0.71
C VAL A 216 11.81 18.13 0.56
N VAL A 217 12.55 17.18 1.13
CA VAL A 217 14.02 17.13 1.03
C VAL A 217 14.47 16.95 -0.42
N SER A 218 13.87 16.02 -1.16
CA SER A 218 14.17 15.82 -2.59
C SER A 218 13.78 17.04 -3.44
N GLY A 219 12.74 17.79 -3.06
CA GLY A 219 12.38 19.05 -3.72
C GLY A 219 13.41 20.16 -3.50
N VAL A 220 13.96 20.27 -2.29
CA VAL A 220 14.95 21.31 -1.93
C VAL A 220 16.34 20.99 -2.51
N TYR A 221 16.80 19.74 -2.38
CA TYR A 221 18.19 19.36 -2.66
C TYR A 221 18.36 18.47 -3.91
N GLY A 222 17.26 18.02 -4.51
CA GLY A 222 17.27 16.98 -5.55
C GLY A 222 17.26 15.58 -4.96
N ALA A 223 16.82 14.58 -5.75
CA ALA A 223 16.81 13.18 -5.29
C ALA A 223 18.23 12.61 -5.06
N GLU A 224 19.22 13.06 -5.82
CA GLU A 224 20.63 12.66 -5.67
C GLU A 224 21.20 12.99 -4.29
N PHE A 225 20.60 13.93 -3.55
CA PHE A 225 20.96 14.23 -2.17
C PHE A 225 20.99 12.98 -1.29
N TRP A 226 20.10 12.01 -1.54
CA TRP A 226 20.00 10.78 -0.76
C TRP A 226 21.18 9.83 -0.94
N ASP A 227 22.03 10.03 -1.95
CA ASP A 227 23.29 9.30 -2.11
C ASP A 227 24.42 9.83 -1.24
N THR A 228 24.22 10.97 -0.57
CA THR A 228 25.19 11.55 0.36
C THR A 228 25.49 10.58 1.49
N ASN A 229 26.74 10.53 1.94
CA ASN A 229 27.15 9.69 3.06
C ASN A 229 26.63 10.29 4.38
N LEU A 230 26.00 9.47 5.22
CA LEU A 230 25.36 9.88 6.48
C LEU A 230 26.30 10.69 7.38
N PHE A 231 27.57 10.29 7.47
CA PHE A 231 28.54 10.90 8.38
C PHE A 231 29.12 12.22 7.87
N GLN A 232 28.89 12.59 6.61
CA GLN A 232 29.26 13.91 6.08
C GLN A 232 28.35 15.03 6.61
N LEU A 233 27.13 14.70 7.05
CA LEU A 233 26.18 15.68 7.61
C LEU A 233 26.36 15.91 9.11
N VAL A 234 27.20 15.09 9.77
CA VAL A 234 27.51 15.22 11.20
C VAL A 234 28.79 16.03 11.34
N PRO A 235 28.95 16.90 12.36
CA PRO A 235 30.19 17.63 12.64
C PRO A 235 31.40 16.76 13.03
N LEU A 236 31.39 15.47 12.68
CA LEU A 236 32.51 14.53 12.73
C LEU A 236 33.23 14.43 11.37
N SER A 237 32.71 15.05 10.32
CA SER A 237 33.34 15.08 9.00
C SER A 237 34.72 15.74 9.05
N GLY A 238 35.74 15.05 8.54
CA GLY A 238 37.16 15.40 8.57
C GLY A 238 37.94 14.84 9.76
N SER A 239 37.31 14.11 10.69
CA SER A 239 37.99 13.54 11.85
C SER A 239 38.65 12.18 11.56
N GLU A 240 39.68 11.80 12.31
CA GLU A 240 40.27 10.44 12.24
C GLU A 240 39.25 9.34 12.57
N LEU A 241 38.16 9.69 13.26
CA LEU A 241 37.06 8.78 13.55
C LEU A 241 36.22 8.48 12.28
N GLU A 242 36.12 9.41 11.33
CA GLU A 242 35.42 9.21 10.06
C GLU A 242 36.01 8.03 9.27
N LYS A 243 37.34 7.87 9.30
CA LYS A 243 38.04 6.77 8.61
C LYS A 243 37.67 5.38 9.12
N HIS A 244 37.12 5.29 10.33
CA HIS A 244 36.69 4.04 10.97
C HIS A 244 35.18 3.83 10.92
N LEU A 245 34.41 4.81 10.42
CA LEU A 245 32.96 4.72 10.30
C LEU A 245 32.54 4.07 8.98
N PRO A 246 31.49 3.23 8.97
CA PRO A 246 31.02 2.61 7.74
C PRO A 246 30.46 3.65 6.78
N ALA A 247 30.80 3.56 5.51
CA ALA A 247 30.21 4.41 4.48
C ALA A 247 28.76 3.97 4.20
N ILE A 248 27.81 4.58 4.91
CA ILE A 248 26.36 4.36 4.77
C ILE A 248 25.75 5.61 4.15
N ARG A 249 25.00 5.44 3.05
CA ARG A 249 24.27 6.54 2.40
C ARG A 249 22.95 6.85 3.09
N LEU A 250 22.41 8.04 2.87
CA LEU A 250 21.14 8.45 3.48
C LEU A 250 19.96 7.58 3.03
N ASN A 251 19.89 7.22 1.74
CA ASN A 251 18.89 6.28 1.24
C ASN A 251 19.01 4.90 1.92
N GLU A 252 20.22 4.38 2.11
CA GLU A 252 20.45 3.10 2.82
C GLU A 252 20.04 3.19 4.29
N ALA A 253 20.39 4.28 4.97
CA ALA A 253 19.99 4.53 6.35
C ALA A 253 18.46 4.59 6.48
N PHE A 254 17.77 5.23 5.53
CA PHE A 254 16.32 5.26 5.46
C PHE A 254 15.73 3.86 5.27
N MET A 255 16.29 3.06 4.36
CA MET A 255 15.84 1.69 4.12
C MET A 255 16.03 0.80 5.35
N LEU A 256 17.14 0.94 6.07
CA LEU A 256 17.38 0.25 7.34
C LEU A 256 16.39 0.69 8.42
N PHE A 257 16.12 1.99 8.53
CA PHE A 257 15.12 2.51 9.45
C PHE A 257 13.72 1.94 9.16
N GLY A 258 13.31 1.90 7.89
CA GLY A 258 12.06 1.27 7.46
C GLY A 258 11.99 -0.22 7.80
N ALA A 259 13.08 -0.96 7.57
CA ALA A 259 13.16 -2.38 7.92
C ALA A 259 13.03 -2.63 9.44
N LEU A 260 13.64 -1.78 10.26
CA LEU A 260 13.48 -1.84 11.73
C LEU A 260 12.04 -1.55 12.15
N GLY A 261 11.42 -0.51 11.57
CA GLY A 261 10.01 -0.18 11.81
C GLY A 261 9.08 -1.35 11.46
N LEU A 262 9.30 -1.98 10.31
CA LEU A 262 8.57 -3.17 9.90
C LEU A 262 8.75 -4.34 10.89
N GLY A 263 9.98 -4.58 11.38
CA GLY A 263 10.25 -5.61 12.37
C GLY A 263 9.45 -5.41 13.65
N VAL A 264 9.34 -4.16 14.12
CA VAL A 264 8.49 -3.80 15.26
C VAL A 264 7.02 -4.03 14.95
N ASN A 265 6.54 -3.65 13.77
CA ASN A 265 5.15 -3.87 13.35
C ASN A 265 4.81 -5.38 13.31
N ILE A 266 5.66 -6.20 12.70
CA ILE A 266 5.50 -7.67 12.68
C ILE A 266 5.37 -8.23 14.09
N PHE A 267 6.30 -7.85 14.98
CA PHE A 267 6.31 -8.35 16.34
C PHE A 267 5.05 -7.94 17.11
N THR A 268 4.64 -6.68 16.99
CA THR A 268 3.48 -6.14 17.71
C THR A 268 2.16 -6.74 17.23
N SER A 269 1.92 -6.79 15.92
CA SER A 269 0.71 -7.41 15.35
C SER A 269 0.60 -8.89 15.70
N TYR A 270 1.71 -9.65 15.60
CA TYR A 270 1.71 -11.05 15.99
C TYR A 270 1.40 -11.23 17.48
N ARG A 271 2.02 -10.43 18.35
CA ARG A 271 1.79 -10.46 19.80
C ARG A 271 0.32 -10.18 20.15
N ASN A 272 -0.31 -9.23 19.47
CA ASN A 272 -1.70 -8.87 19.71
C ASN A 272 -2.66 -9.98 19.28
N VAL A 273 -2.47 -10.56 18.09
CA VAL A 273 -3.25 -11.72 17.63
C VAL A 273 -3.03 -12.94 18.51
N TYR A 274 -1.79 -13.20 18.94
CA TYR A 274 -1.48 -14.29 19.87
C TYR A 274 -2.26 -14.13 21.19
N LYS A 275 -2.26 -12.93 21.78
CA LYS A 275 -3.00 -12.63 23.01
C LYS A 275 -4.50 -12.82 22.81
N ALA A 276 -5.07 -12.30 21.72
CA ALA A 276 -6.50 -12.44 21.40
C ALA A 276 -6.91 -13.91 21.18
N SER A 277 -6.05 -14.69 20.52
CA SER A 277 -6.30 -16.12 20.28
C SER A 277 -6.27 -16.91 21.59
N LYS A 278 -5.30 -16.60 22.47
CA LYS A 278 -5.18 -17.23 23.79
C LYS A 278 -6.36 -16.88 24.72
N SER A 279 -6.79 -15.62 24.74
CA SER A 279 -7.95 -15.21 25.53
C SER A 279 -9.27 -15.83 25.06
N SER A 280 -9.41 -16.06 23.74
CA SER A 280 -10.58 -16.70 23.15
C SER A 280 -10.52 -18.24 23.16
N LYS A 281 -9.44 -18.84 23.71
CA LYS A 281 -9.17 -20.31 23.67
C LYS A 281 -9.23 -20.89 22.25
N SER A 282 -8.87 -20.10 21.24
CA SER A 282 -8.84 -20.52 19.84
C SER A 282 -7.43 -20.94 19.40
N SER A 283 -7.34 -21.56 18.22
CA SER A 283 -6.05 -22.01 17.66
C SER A 283 -5.12 -20.84 17.35
N VAL A 284 -3.86 -20.95 17.76
CA VAL A 284 -2.80 -19.97 17.46
C VAL A 284 -2.16 -20.22 16.07
N LEU A 285 -2.24 -21.45 15.56
CA LEU A 285 -1.66 -21.81 14.26
C LEU A 285 -2.52 -21.34 13.08
N LEU A 286 -3.84 -21.35 13.24
CA LEU A 286 -4.77 -20.96 12.19
C LEU A 286 -4.61 -19.49 11.75
N PRO A 287 -4.45 -18.51 12.67
CA PRO A 287 -4.09 -17.14 12.29
C PRO A 287 -2.81 -17.05 11.47
N ALA A 288 -1.75 -17.76 11.86
CA ALA A 288 -0.48 -17.75 11.11
C ALA A 288 -0.62 -18.37 9.71
N ALA A 289 -1.36 -19.47 9.58
CA ALA A 289 -1.64 -20.08 8.28
C ALA A 289 -2.40 -19.15 7.32
N ARG A 290 -3.20 -18.21 7.84
CA ARG A 290 -3.89 -17.18 7.04
C ARG A 290 -2.94 -16.10 6.50
N LEU A 291 -1.67 -16.06 6.89
CA LEU A 291 -0.68 -15.20 6.23
C LEU A 291 -0.12 -15.81 4.93
N LEU A 292 -0.23 -17.13 4.75
CA LEU A 292 0.33 -17.85 3.59
C LEU A 292 -0.05 -17.27 2.22
N PRO A 293 -1.29 -16.83 1.94
CA PRO A 293 -1.69 -16.27 0.65
C PRO A 293 -0.87 -15.04 0.25
N PHE A 294 -0.66 -14.13 1.21
CA PHE A 294 0.17 -12.94 1.01
C PHE A 294 1.63 -13.33 0.78
N VAL A 295 2.15 -14.28 1.57
CA VAL A 295 3.52 -14.79 1.44
C VAL A 295 3.74 -15.48 0.09
N VAL A 296 2.83 -16.36 -0.33
CA VAL A 296 2.89 -17.07 -1.61
C VAL A 296 2.80 -16.08 -2.77
N SER A 297 1.85 -15.15 -2.72
CA SER A 297 1.70 -14.09 -3.72
C SER A 297 2.99 -13.28 -3.85
N THR A 298 3.54 -12.80 -2.74
CA THR A 298 4.78 -12.03 -2.69
C THR A 298 5.96 -12.85 -3.23
N ALA A 299 6.11 -14.10 -2.78
CA ALA A 299 7.18 -14.98 -3.21
C ALA A 299 7.14 -15.25 -4.72
N LEU A 300 5.95 -15.38 -5.31
CA LEU A 300 5.79 -15.58 -6.75
C LEU A 300 6.19 -14.35 -7.55
N HIS A 301 5.76 -13.14 -7.15
CA HIS A 301 6.20 -11.89 -7.77
C HIS A 301 7.71 -11.72 -7.67
N VAL A 302 8.29 -11.95 -6.49
CA VAL A 302 9.75 -11.90 -6.30
C VAL A 302 10.45 -12.96 -7.16
N SER A 303 9.92 -14.19 -7.25
CA SER A 303 10.51 -15.24 -8.09
C SER A 303 10.52 -14.86 -9.57
N TRP A 304 9.49 -14.13 -10.01
CA TRP A 304 9.36 -13.66 -11.37
C TRP A 304 10.33 -12.52 -11.66
N LEU A 305 10.46 -11.56 -10.74
CA LEU A 305 11.51 -10.54 -10.80
C LEU A 305 12.89 -11.21 -10.82
N LEU A 306 13.20 -12.12 -9.91
CA LEU A 306 14.51 -12.81 -9.85
C LEU A 306 14.82 -13.61 -11.13
N ALA A 307 13.81 -14.20 -11.76
CA ALA A 307 13.98 -14.88 -13.04
C ALA A 307 14.44 -13.93 -14.15
N SER A 308 14.10 -12.63 -14.07
CA SER A 308 14.53 -11.62 -15.05
C SER A 308 16.00 -11.21 -14.93
N VAL A 309 16.61 -11.34 -13.75
CA VAL A 309 18.00 -10.92 -13.47
C VAL A 309 19.02 -11.65 -14.36
N HIS A 310 18.68 -12.80 -14.94
CA HIS A 310 19.65 -13.68 -15.57
C HIS A 310 19.55 -13.75 -17.12
N LEU A 311 18.90 -12.78 -17.76
CA LEU A 311 18.66 -12.77 -19.22
C LEU A 311 19.79 -12.13 -20.05
N MET A 312 20.73 -11.40 -19.44
CA MET A 312 21.81 -10.70 -20.15
C MET A 312 23.22 -11.32 -19.95
N PRO A 313 24.15 -11.09 -20.90
CA PRO A 313 25.54 -11.53 -20.79
C PRO A 313 26.29 -10.96 -19.56
N PRO A 314 27.30 -11.66 -19.01
CA PRO A 314 28.08 -11.26 -17.83
C PRO A 314 28.69 -9.86 -17.86
N HIS A 315 28.98 -9.32 -19.05
CA HIS A 315 29.56 -7.97 -19.20
C HIS A 315 28.51 -6.84 -19.13
N LEU A 316 27.22 -7.16 -19.31
CA LEU A 316 26.08 -6.27 -19.06
C LEU A 316 25.42 -6.55 -17.69
N LEU A 317 25.74 -7.70 -17.07
CA LEU A 317 25.32 -8.13 -15.72
C LEU A 317 26.05 -7.40 -14.57
N ASN A 318 27.02 -6.53 -14.85
CA ASN A 318 27.76 -5.80 -13.80
C ASN A 318 26.90 -4.78 -13.02
N ALA A 319 25.62 -4.64 -13.35
CA ALA A 319 24.60 -4.08 -12.49
C ALA A 319 23.60 -5.20 -12.17
N GLY A 320 23.56 -5.66 -10.91
CA GLY A 320 22.63 -6.69 -10.43
C GLY A 320 21.14 -6.28 -10.45
N ALA A 321 20.76 -5.35 -11.32
CA ALA A 321 19.41 -4.85 -11.50
C ALA A 321 18.51 -5.94 -12.09
N PHE A 322 17.30 -6.04 -11.56
CA PHE A 322 16.21 -6.75 -12.21
C PHE A 322 16.01 -6.18 -13.61
N VAL A 323 16.26 -7.00 -14.66
CA VAL A 323 16.08 -6.58 -16.06
C VAL A 323 14.67 -6.01 -16.29
N LEU A 324 13.66 -6.55 -15.59
CA LEU A 324 12.30 -6.02 -15.64
C LEU A 324 12.16 -4.64 -14.99
N LEU A 325 12.83 -4.37 -13.87
CA LEU A 325 12.70 -3.10 -13.15
C LEU A 325 13.56 -1.98 -13.75
N GLY A 326 14.57 -2.32 -14.57
CA GLY A 326 15.31 -1.37 -15.40
C GLY A 326 14.80 -1.31 -16.85
N SER A 327 13.52 -1.61 -17.07
CA SER A 327 12.89 -1.63 -18.40
C SER A 327 11.54 -0.93 -18.37
N PRO A 328 10.94 -0.61 -19.54
CA PRO A 328 9.59 -0.05 -19.62
C PRO A 328 8.48 -0.93 -18.99
N LEU A 329 8.81 -2.17 -18.58
CA LEU A 329 7.90 -3.11 -17.94
C LEU A 329 7.85 -2.97 -16.41
N ALA A 330 8.70 -2.14 -15.81
CA ALA A 330 8.75 -1.90 -14.37
C ALA A 330 7.41 -1.38 -13.83
N ILE A 331 6.83 -0.36 -14.47
CA ILE A 331 5.55 0.21 -14.05
C ILE A 331 4.42 -0.82 -14.17
N PRO A 332 4.18 -1.46 -15.34
CA PRO A 332 3.14 -2.49 -15.46
C PRO A 332 3.23 -3.63 -14.44
N ILE A 333 4.43 -4.17 -14.17
CA ILE A 333 4.56 -5.28 -13.21
C ILE A 333 4.28 -4.84 -11.77
N LEU A 334 4.73 -3.64 -11.39
CA LEU A 334 4.49 -3.08 -10.05
C LEU A 334 3.02 -2.68 -9.86
N LEU A 335 2.35 -2.15 -10.89
CA LEU A 335 0.91 -1.88 -10.88
C LEU A 335 0.10 -3.18 -10.76
N ALA A 336 0.50 -4.23 -11.50
CA ALA A 336 -0.14 -5.54 -11.42
C ALA A 336 -0.02 -6.13 -10.00
N TRP A 337 1.16 -6.04 -9.39
CA TRP A 337 1.39 -6.46 -8.01
C TRP A 337 0.53 -5.62 -7.05
N GLY A 338 0.51 -4.29 -7.20
CA GLY A 338 -0.31 -3.40 -6.37
C GLY A 338 -1.80 -3.71 -6.45
N ALA A 339 -2.34 -3.95 -7.64
CA ALA A 339 -3.75 -4.35 -7.82
C ALA A 339 -4.06 -5.72 -7.21
N ALA A 340 -3.14 -6.69 -7.35
CA ALA A 340 -3.28 -7.99 -6.70
C ALA A 340 -3.29 -7.87 -5.17
N PHE A 341 -2.42 -7.02 -4.62
CA PHE A 341 -2.37 -6.68 -3.21
C PHE A 341 -3.65 -6.00 -2.72
N ALA A 342 -4.12 -4.96 -3.41
CA ALA A 342 -5.34 -4.24 -3.04
C ALA A 342 -6.57 -5.17 -3.03
N HIS A 343 -6.65 -6.10 -3.98
CA HIS A 343 -7.67 -7.13 -3.96
C HIS A 343 -7.54 -8.09 -2.76
N GLN A 344 -6.31 -8.52 -2.41
CA GLN A 344 -6.11 -9.39 -1.24
C GLN A 344 -6.53 -8.70 0.06
N VAL A 345 -6.11 -7.45 0.27
CA VAL A 345 -6.53 -6.65 1.44
C VAL A 345 -8.04 -6.49 1.44
N GLY A 346 -8.65 -6.10 0.32
CA GLY A 346 -10.10 -5.95 0.21
C GLY A 346 -10.86 -7.21 0.63
N ARG A 347 -10.35 -8.41 0.32
CA ARG A 347 -10.95 -9.67 0.77
C ARG A 347 -10.78 -9.92 2.27
N VAL A 348 -9.64 -9.56 2.87
CA VAL A 348 -9.43 -9.68 4.32
C VAL A 348 -10.36 -8.72 5.06
N VAL A 349 -10.48 -7.46 4.59
CA VAL A 349 -11.41 -6.46 5.15
C VAL A 349 -12.85 -6.95 5.00
N LEU A 350 -13.23 -7.44 3.83
CA LEU A 350 -14.57 -7.98 3.62
C LEU A 350 -14.87 -9.14 4.57
N ALA A 351 -13.90 -10.02 4.80
CA ALA A 351 -14.04 -11.12 5.74
C ALA A 351 -14.20 -10.64 7.18
N HIS A 352 -13.47 -9.60 7.57
CA HIS A 352 -13.58 -8.93 8.86
C HIS A 352 -14.97 -8.33 9.06
N LEU A 353 -15.44 -7.52 8.10
CA LEU A 353 -16.74 -6.86 8.13
C LEU A 353 -17.91 -7.85 8.21
N THR A 354 -17.79 -8.98 7.51
CA THR A 354 -18.82 -10.03 7.47
C THR A 354 -18.65 -11.11 8.52
N ARG A 355 -17.64 -11.01 9.40
CA ARG A 355 -17.28 -12.04 10.40
C ARG A 355 -17.21 -13.46 9.83
N SER A 356 -16.78 -13.59 8.58
CA SER A 356 -16.73 -14.89 7.92
C SER A 356 -15.59 -15.72 8.50
N SER A 357 -15.90 -16.97 8.88
CA SER A 357 -14.95 -17.86 9.56
C SER A 357 -13.89 -18.45 8.63
N GLY A 358 -14.15 -18.44 7.32
CA GLY A 358 -13.26 -18.90 6.27
C GLY A 358 -13.30 -17.92 5.11
N TRP A 359 -12.45 -16.88 5.17
CA TRP A 359 -12.06 -16.25 3.92
C TRP A 359 -11.35 -17.34 3.12
N ASP A 360 -11.92 -17.78 2.01
CA ASP A 360 -11.34 -18.83 1.19
C ASP A 360 -10.13 -18.23 0.48
N VAL A 361 -9.02 -18.29 1.19
CA VAL A 361 -7.78 -17.59 0.86
C VAL A 361 -7.18 -18.06 -0.46
N TRP A 362 -7.58 -19.25 -0.91
CA TRP A 362 -7.05 -19.95 -2.08
C TRP A 362 -7.90 -19.73 -3.34
N VAL A 363 -9.06 -19.06 -3.25
CA VAL A 363 -9.90 -18.72 -4.45
C VAL A 363 -9.10 -17.95 -5.50
N ASP A 364 -8.08 -17.22 -5.06
CA ASP A 364 -7.19 -16.44 -5.93
C ASP A 364 -6.04 -17.26 -6.53
N GLY A 365 -6.02 -18.58 -6.29
CA GLY A 365 -4.95 -19.48 -6.71
C GLY A 365 -4.70 -19.50 -8.22
N TRP A 366 -5.71 -19.20 -9.04
CA TRP A 366 -5.53 -19.05 -10.48
C TRP A 366 -4.54 -17.93 -10.86
N ARG A 367 -4.46 -16.85 -10.08
CA ARG A 367 -3.48 -15.78 -10.29
C ARG A 367 -2.07 -16.22 -9.94
N TRP A 368 -1.94 -17.05 -8.91
CA TRP A 368 -0.67 -17.66 -8.56
C TRP A 368 -0.18 -18.62 -9.64
N VAL A 369 -1.10 -19.34 -10.30
CA VAL A 369 -0.76 -20.14 -11.48
C VAL A 369 -0.22 -19.25 -12.60
N ILE A 370 -0.88 -18.12 -12.91
CA ILE A 370 -0.38 -17.17 -13.93
C ILE A 370 1.01 -16.65 -13.56
N LEU A 371 1.22 -16.24 -12.31
CA LEU A 371 2.53 -15.77 -11.83
C LEU A 371 3.60 -16.87 -11.91
N ALA A 372 3.27 -18.10 -11.52
CA ALA A 372 4.18 -19.24 -11.61
C ALA A 372 4.53 -19.58 -13.06
N LEU A 373 3.55 -19.54 -13.97
CA LEU A 373 3.76 -19.71 -15.41
C LEU A 373 4.61 -18.57 -15.99
N GLY A 374 4.41 -17.33 -15.57
CA GLY A 374 5.25 -16.19 -15.94
C GLY A 374 6.69 -16.37 -15.49
N ALA A 375 6.91 -16.73 -14.23
CA ALA A 375 8.24 -17.01 -13.69
C ALA A 375 8.94 -18.18 -14.44
N LEU A 376 8.18 -19.20 -14.83
CA LEU A 376 8.70 -20.34 -15.60
C LEU A 376 9.02 -19.95 -17.04
N PHE A 377 8.16 -19.18 -17.70
CA PHE A 377 8.33 -18.69 -19.07
C PHE A 377 9.64 -17.90 -19.22
N PHE A 378 9.91 -16.97 -18.31
CA PHE A 378 11.16 -16.19 -18.32
C PHE A 378 12.42 -17.05 -18.12
N ARG A 379 12.34 -18.12 -17.33
CA ARG A 379 13.45 -19.07 -17.18
C ARG A 379 13.71 -19.87 -18.45
N PHE A 380 12.67 -20.19 -19.23
CA PHE A 380 12.82 -20.87 -20.52
C PHE A 380 13.37 -19.95 -21.60
N ASP A 381 12.92 -18.69 -21.64
CA ASP A 381 13.44 -17.71 -22.59
C ASP A 381 14.92 -17.41 -22.34
N LYS A 382 15.39 -17.45 -21.09
CA LYS A 382 16.82 -17.42 -20.78
C LYS A 382 17.62 -18.53 -21.48
N VAL A 383 17.12 -19.76 -21.47
CA VAL A 383 17.81 -20.88 -22.14
C VAL A 383 17.95 -20.60 -23.64
N ARG A 384 16.97 -19.92 -24.24
CA ARG A 384 16.99 -19.53 -25.66
C ARG A 384 17.82 -18.28 -25.95
N SER A 385 17.94 -17.35 -24.98
CA SER A 385 18.64 -16.07 -25.15
C SER A 385 20.15 -16.11 -24.84
N LEU A 386 20.62 -17.12 -24.12
CA LEU A 386 22.06 -17.35 -23.87
C LEU A 386 22.86 -17.60 -25.17
N GLU A 387 22.18 -17.92 -26.26
CA GLU A 387 22.69 -17.73 -27.61
C GLU A 387 22.56 -16.24 -27.97
N ALA A 388 23.54 -15.41 -27.60
CA ALA A 388 23.50 -13.95 -27.79
C ALA A 388 23.35 -13.48 -29.27
N SER A 389 23.41 -14.41 -30.22
CA SER A 389 23.19 -14.23 -31.66
C SER A 389 21.85 -14.81 -32.16
N SER A 390 20.98 -15.20 -31.24
CA SER A 390 19.77 -15.95 -31.56
C SER A 390 18.73 -15.07 -32.27
N PRO A 391 18.17 -15.52 -33.41
CA PRO A 391 17.10 -14.80 -34.10
C PRO A 391 15.82 -14.68 -33.26
N TYR A 392 15.74 -15.35 -32.11
CA TYR A 392 14.58 -15.35 -31.22
C TYR A 392 14.52 -14.18 -30.22
N MET A 393 15.58 -13.35 -30.08
CA MET A 393 15.59 -12.26 -29.11
C MET A 393 14.44 -11.24 -29.26
N PRO A 394 14.08 -10.77 -30.48
CA PRO A 394 12.93 -9.86 -30.65
C PRO A 394 11.60 -10.50 -30.25
N TYR A 395 11.46 -11.81 -30.44
CA TYR A 395 10.28 -12.56 -30.03
C TYR A 395 10.16 -12.61 -28.50
N VAL A 396 11.27 -12.89 -27.80
CA VAL A 396 11.33 -12.91 -26.32
C VAL A 396 10.94 -11.57 -25.72
N ILE A 397 11.40 -10.45 -26.29
CA ILE A 397 11.02 -9.10 -25.85
C ILE A 397 9.52 -8.91 -26.07
N LEU A 398 9.01 -9.17 -27.27
CA LEU A 398 7.59 -8.98 -27.59
C LEU A 398 6.68 -9.83 -26.70
N THR A 399 6.98 -11.11 -26.50
CA THR A 399 6.20 -12.00 -25.63
C THR A 399 6.22 -11.55 -24.18
N SER A 400 7.36 -11.08 -23.68
CA SER A 400 7.50 -10.50 -22.33
C SER A 400 6.61 -9.27 -22.16
N HIS A 401 6.64 -8.36 -23.13
CA HIS A 401 5.79 -7.16 -23.14
C HIS A 401 4.31 -7.51 -23.14
N LEU A 402 3.89 -8.41 -24.03
CA LEU A 402 2.50 -8.85 -24.13
C LEU A 402 2.04 -9.54 -22.85
N PHE A 403 2.84 -10.44 -22.29
CA PHE A 403 2.48 -11.18 -21.09
C PHE A 403 2.33 -10.24 -19.88
N ILE A 404 3.31 -9.37 -19.63
CA ILE A 404 3.29 -8.45 -18.48
C ILE A 404 2.14 -7.44 -18.62
N SER A 405 1.95 -6.87 -19.81
CA SER A 405 0.85 -5.94 -20.05
C SER A 405 -0.52 -6.61 -19.89
N THR A 406 -0.66 -7.84 -20.37
CA THR A 406 -1.88 -8.64 -20.18
C THR A 406 -2.10 -8.97 -18.70
N TYR A 407 -1.06 -9.38 -17.98
CA TYR A 407 -1.15 -9.65 -16.55
C TYR A 407 -1.55 -8.40 -15.77
N CYS A 408 -0.96 -7.24 -16.07
CA CYS A 408 -1.35 -5.96 -15.49
C CYS A 408 -2.81 -5.65 -15.76
N LEU A 409 -3.26 -5.75 -17.02
CA LEU A 409 -4.65 -5.51 -17.39
C LEU A 409 -5.62 -6.45 -16.66
N VAL A 410 -5.31 -7.75 -16.61
CA VAL A 410 -6.13 -8.75 -15.92
C VAL A 410 -6.20 -8.47 -14.42
N SER A 411 -5.09 -8.11 -13.79
CA SER A 411 -5.05 -7.74 -12.36
C SER A 411 -5.88 -6.48 -12.07
N MET A 412 -5.79 -5.45 -12.92
CA MET A 412 -6.58 -4.22 -12.79
C MET A 412 -8.08 -4.49 -12.98
N ILE A 413 -8.47 -5.26 -14.01
CA ILE A 413 -9.87 -5.64 -14.25
C ILE A 413 -10.41 -6.48 -13.08
N THR A 414 -9.61 -7.41 -12.56
CA THR A 414 -10.01 -8.25 -11.42
C THR A 414 -10.28 -7.40 -10.18
N TYR A 415 -9.40 -6.45 -9.88
CA TYR A 415 -9.61 -5.53 -8.76
C TYR A 415 -10.80 -4.61 -8.99
N TRP A 416 -10.96 -4.06 -10.20
CA TRP A 416 -12.11 -3.25 -10.56
C TRP A 416 -13.43 -3.98 -10.38
N ASN A 417 -13.53 -5.21 -10.90
CA ASN A 417 -14.74 -6.04 -10.76
C ASN A 417 -15.04 -6.33 -9.29
N PHE A 418 -14.02 -6.68 -8.50
CA PHE A 418 -14.17 -6.86 -7.05
C PHE A 418 -14.76 -5.61 -6.38
N VAL A 419 -14.21 -4.42 -6.68
CA VAL A 419 -14.68 -3.16 -6.11
C VAL A 419 -16.13 -2.88 -6.50
N VAL A 420 -16.46 -2.98 -7.79
CA VAL A 420 -17.82 -2.70 -8.30
C VAL A 420 -18.83 -3.69 -7.72
N ASP A 421 -18.53 -4.98 -7.74
CA ASP A 421 -19.46 -6.02 -7.28
C ASP A 421 -19.69 -5.92 -5.77
N VAL A 422 -18.62 -5.78 -4.98
CA VAL A 422 -18.74 -5.74 -3.51
C VAL A 422 -19.39 -4.44 -3.03
N ILE A 423 -19.02 -3.29 -3.59
CA ILE A 423 -19.69 -2.02 -3.26
C ILE A 423 -21.15 -2.08 -3.70
N GLY A 424 -21.44 -2.62 -4.89
CA GLY A 424 -22.80 -2.82 -5.38
C GLY A 424 -23.64 -3.67 -4.43
N ASP A 425 -23.14 -4.84 -4.05
CA ASP A 425 -23.83 -5.76 -3.14
C ASP A 425 -24.09 -5.11 -1.76
N ILE A 426 -23.09 -4.40 -1.19
CA ILE A 426 -23.24 -3.74 0.11
C ILE A 426 -24.20 -2.55 0.05
N THR A 427 -24.10 -1.71 -0.98
CA THR A 427 -24.98 -0.54 -1.16
C THR A 427 -26.43 -0.94 -1.39
N GLU A 428 -26.64 -2.00 -2.18
CA GLU A 428 -27.97 -2.58 -2.42
C GLU A 428 -28.54 -3.20 -1.15
N TYR A 429 -27.74 -3.99 -0.41
CA TYR A 429 -28.18 -4.61 0.83
C TYR A 429 -28.53 -3.59 1.93
N LEU A 430 -27.63 -2.63 2.20
CA LEU A 430 -27.81 -1.64 3.25
C LEU A 430 -28.73 -0.48 2.85
N GLY A 431 -29.03 -0.33 1.56
CA GLY A 431 -29.80 0.80 1.05
C GLY A 431 -29.10 2.15 1.27
N ILE A 432 -27.78 2.21 1.11
CA ILE A 432 -26.99 3.43 1.27
C ILE A 432 -26.26 3.73 -0.04
N ALA A 433 -26.17 5.02 -0.41
CA ALA A 433 -25.43 5.40 -1.60
C ALA A 433 -23.94 5.55 -1.26
N CYS A 434 -23.05 5.07 -2.14
CA CYS A 434 -21.60 5.10 -1.91
C CYS A 434 -21.03 6.54 -1.95
N LEU A 435 -21.30 7.28 -3.02
CA LEU A 435 -20.68 8.60 -3.29
C LEU A 435 -21.64 9.79 -3.09
N SER A 436 -22.74 9.59 -2.38
CA SER A 436 -23.70 10.67 -2.08
C SER A 436 -24.35 10.42 -0.72
N VAL A 437 -24.73 11.49 -0.02
CA VAL A 437 -25.35 11.40 1.31
C VAL A 437 -26.84 11.08 1.17
N ARG A 438 -27.14 9.83 0.79
CA ARG A 438 -28.50 9.34 0.55
C ARG A 438 -28.72 7.93 1.12
N LYS A 439 -29.94 7.68 1.58
CA LYS A 439 -30.42 6.38 2.04
C LYS A 439 -31.74 6.01 1.36
N ARG A 440 -31.95 4.72 1.15
CA ARG A 440 -33.17 4.14 0.58
C ARG A 440 -34.14 3.82 1.72
N GLY A 441 -35.34 4.41 1.65
CA GLY A 441 -36.41 4.12 2.60
C GLY A 441 -37.01 2.73 2.39
N ALA A 442 -37.86 2.30 3.33
CA ALA A 442 -38.60 1.04 3.21
C ALA A 442 -39.57 1.00 2.00
N ASP A 443 -39.93 2.16 1.48
CA ASP A 443 -40.70 2.36 0.25
C ASP A 443 -39.86 2.28 -1.03
N GLY A 444 -38.55 2.00 -0.91
CA GLY A 444 -37.62 1.92 -2.04
C GLY A 444 -37.14 3.28 -2.56
N VAL A 445 -37.59 4.40 -1.98
CA VAL A 445 -37.27 5.74 -2.47
C VAL A 445 -35.99 6.27 -1.80
N TRP A 446 -35.06 6.78 -2.60
CA TRP A 446 -33.82 7.41 -2.15
C TRP A 446 -34.08 8.83 -1.62
N ARG A 447 -33.62 9.12 -0.40
CA ARG A 447 -33.74 10.42 0.26
C ARG A 447 -32.41 10.91 0.80
N SER A 448 -32.29 12.22 0.98
CA SER A 448 -31.12 12.83 1.63
C SER A 448 -30.96 12.27 3.04
N ALA A 449 -29.72 11.99 3.43
CA ALA A 449 -29.36 11.62 4.80
C ALA A 449 -28.72 12.79 5.57
N VAL A 450 -28.67 13.99 4.97
CA VAL A 450 -28.10 15.19 5.59
C VAL A 450 -28.91 15.56 6.82
N PRO A 451 -28.30 15.65 8.03
CA PRO A 451 -29.03 16.02 9.23
C PRO A 451 -29.66 17.41 9.12
N GLY A 452 -30.99 17.48 9.26
CA GLY A 452 -31.78 18.72 9.18
C GLY A 452 -32.53 18.92 7.85
N ASP A 453 -32.19 18.19 6.79
CA ASP A 453 -32.97 18.17 5.54
C ASP A 453 -34.04 17.09 5.61
N GLY A 454 -35.21 17.45 6.16
CA GLY A 454 -36.39 16.58 6.22
C GLY A 454 -36.16 15.32 7.04
N ASP A 455 -36.34 15.42 8.37
CA ASP A 455 -36.38 14.26 9.25
C ASP A 455 -37.25 13.15 8.64
N MET A 456 -36.78 11.90 8.70
CA MET A 456 -37.60 10.72 8.40
C MET A 456 -38.71 10.61 9.45
N VAL A 457 -39.74 11.45 9.33
CA VAL A 457 -40.99 11.34 10.05
C VAL A 457 -41.83 10.31 9.31
N SER A 458 -41.80 9.07 9.81
CA SER A 458 -42.88 8.12 9.55
C SER A 458 -44.20 8.76 10.02
N LYS A 459 -45.26 8.61 9.22
CA LYS A 459 -46.64 9.06 9.55
C LYS A 459 -47.18 8.49 10.88
N ASP A 460 -46.51 7.50 11.47
CA ASP A 460 -46.91 6.85 12.71
C ASP A 460 -45.95 7.10 13.89
N GLY A 461 -45.39 8.31 14.06
CA GLY A 461 -44.85 8.80 15.34
C GLY A 461 -43.77 7.94 16.06
N LYS A 462 -43.28 6.86 15.46
CA LYS A 462 -42.27 5.97 16.00
C LYS A 462 -40.97 6.29 15.29
N LYS A 463 -40.01 6.87 16.04
CA LYS A 463 -38.60 6.88 15.64
C LYS A 463 -38.19 5.43 15.31
N LEU A 464 -37.93 5.15 14.03
CA LEU A 464 -37.41 3.87 13.54
C LEU A 464 -35.90 3.70 13.81
N LEU A 465 -35.32 4.53 14.69
CA LEU A 465 -34.02 4.27 15.26
C LEU A 465 -34.24 3.49 16.55
N GLY A 466 -34.02 2.17 16.49
CA GLY A 466 -33.67 1.43 17.69
C GLY A 466 -32.54 2.18 18.39
N LYS A 467 -32.73 2.50 19.67
CA LYS A 467 -31.70 3.08 20.54
C LYS A 467 -30.40 2.30 20.38
N LYS A 468 -29.43 2.82 19.61
CA LYS A 468 -28.02 2.48 19.80
C LYS A 468 -27.55 3.39 20.94
N GLY A 469 -27.13 2.75 22.02
CA GLY A 469 -26.73 3.41 23.26
C GLY A 469 -25.68 4.49 23.01
N ASP A 470 -25.78 5.55 23.81
CA ASP A 470 -24.77 6.58 23.92
C ASP A 470 -23.40 5.93 24.11
N VAL A 471 -22.55 6.05 23.09
CA VAL A 471 -21.12 5.82 23.24
C VAL A 471 -20.61 6.96 24.10
N LYS A 472 -20.41 6.69 25.40
CA LYS A 472 -19.58 7.55 26.24
C LYS A 472 -18.18 7.56 25.65
N VAL A 473 -17.75 8.75 25.25
CA VAL A 473 -16.37 9.06 24.92
C VAL A 473 -15.67 9.41 26.23
N GLU A 474 -14.67 8.62 26.60
CA GLU A 474 -13.50 9.05 27.37
C GLU A 474 -12.26 8.94 26.47
#